data_AF-A0A376DT48-F1
#
_entry.id   AF-A0A376DT48-F1
#
_cell.length_a   1.000
_cell.length_b   1.000
_cell.length_c   1.000
_cell.angle_alpha   90.00
_cell.angle_beta   90.00
_cell.angle_gamma   90.00
#
_symmetry.space_group_name_H-M   'P 1'
#
loop_
_entity.id
_entity.type
_entity.pdbx_description
1 polymer ?
#
loop_
_entity_poly.entity_id
_entity_poly.type
_entity_poly.pdbx_seq_one_letter_code
_entity_poly.pdbx_strand_id
1 'polypeptide(L)'
;MFHRHYAWLTALRFQLREPRTWENMGTAQYDEYAKKYEIPERLTNLNDELKKYLSDAELQYIVSKKNRATQLMASQSKELSEAYARGDLNDFQWTQINQQLVKFTDDQGKAERIKNFPYPRNFSSITTYLLLLFILFVPFGLLKELDKLGEGTALEGWTLWFNIPFSLMVTWCFHTLDSVGEASVNPFEGSPNDVPITQISRTIEIDMRDMLDESDLPPAIAPKNNIVL
;
A
#
# COMPACT_ATOMS: atom_id res chain seq x y z
N MET A 1 16.95 18.30 13.55
CA MET A 1 17.04 17.19 12.57
C MET A 1 16.08 16.01 12.80
N PHE A 2 16.25 15.15 13.84
CA PHE A 2 15.51 13.87 13.96
C PHE A 2 13.97 13.99 13.94
N HIS A 3 13.40 14.98 14.63
CA HIS A 3 11.95 15.23 14.57
C HIS A 3 11.43 15.51 13.15
N ARG A 4 12.22 16.21 12.31
CA ARG A 4 11.84 16.42 10.90
C ARG A 4 11.88 15.13 10.10
N HIS A 5 12.73 14.17 10.49
CA HIS A 5 12.75 12.83 9.90
C HIS A 5 11.51 12.00 10.29
N TYR A 6 11.09 12.04 11.57
CA TYR A 6 9.84 11.41 12.00
C TYR A 6 8.61 12.05 11.34
N ALA A 7 8.63 13.37 11.20
CA ALA A 7 7.63 14.11 10.43
C ALA A 7 7.61 13.67 8.96
N TRP A 8 8.77 13.42 8.35
CA TRP A 8 8.88 12.92 6.98
C TRP A 8 8.28 11.53 6.82
N LEU A 9 8.64 10.58 7.70
CA LEU A 9 8.06 9.23 7.72
C LEU A 9 6.53 9.28 7.83
N THR A 10 6.03 10.14 8.73
CA THR A 10 4.60 10.37 8.94
C THR A 10 3.94 10.99 7.70
N ALA A 11 4.51 12.05 7.13
CA ALA A 11 3.97 12.67 5.93
C ALA A 11 3.94 11.71 4.74
N LEU A 12 4.98 10.90 4.57
CA LEU A 12 5.10 9.93 3.48
C LEU A 12 4.05 8.82 3.63
N ARG A 13 3.89 8.22 4.81
CA ARG A 13 2.89 7.16 5.00
C ARG A 13 1.46 7.67 4.76
N PHE A 14 1.13 8.86 5.23
CA PHE A 14 -0.17 9.50 4.95
C PHE A 14 -0.37 9.74 3.45
N GLN A 15 0.65 10.26 2.76
CA GLN A 15 0.61 10.50 1.32
C GLN A 15 0.41 9.20 0.52
N LEU A 16 1.03 8.09 0.94
CA LEU A 16 0.87 6.78 0.30
C LEU A 16 -0.51 6.16 0.59
N ARG A 17 -1.14 6.49 1.73
CA ARG A 17 -2.50 6.06 2.10
C ARG A 17 -3.62 6.92 1.49
N GLU A 18 -3.30 8.03 0.80
CA GLU A 18 -4.30 8.86 0.13
C GLU A 18 -5.03 8.06 -0.97
N PRO A 19 -6.37 8.06 -1.01
CA PRO A 19 -7.13 7.32 -2.01
C PRO A 19 -6.90 7.91 -3.41
N ARG A 20 -6.79 7.03 -4.40
CA ARG A 20 -6.79 7.38 -5.83
C ARG A 20 -8.02 6.83 -6.54
N THR A 21 -8.41 7.44 -7.66
CA THR A 21 -9.65 7.09 -8.39
C THR A 21 -9.59 5.74 -9.12
N TRP A 22 -8.44 5.08 -9.12
CA TRP A 22 -8.22 3.75 -9.70
C TRP A 22 -8.01 2.66 -8.64
N GLU A 23 -8.11 3.03 -7.35
CA GLU A 23 -7.94 2.11 -6.23
C GLU A 23 -9.27 1.49 -5.82
N ASN A 24 -9.20 0.30 -5.23
CA ASN A 24 -10.38 -0.54 -4.94
C ASN A 24 -11.08 -0.18 -3.61
N MET A 25 -10.63 0.90 -2.96
CA MET A 25 -11.13 1.36 -1.65
C MET A 25 -12.61 1.77 -1.63
N GLY A 26 -13.26 1.94 -2.79
CA GLY A 26 -14.68 2.32 -2.89
C GLY A 26 -15.63 1.15 -3.17
N THR A 27 -15.15 -0.09 -3.12
CA THR A 27 -15.95 -1.29 -3.42
C THR A 27 -16.67 -1.81 -2.17
N ALA A 28 -17.87 -2.39 -2.35
CA ALA A 28 -18.65 -2.93 -1.23
C ALA A 28 -17.92 -4.03 -0.44
N GLN A 29 -17.08 -4.82 -1.12
CA GLN A 29 -16.21 -5.81 -0.47
C GLN A 29 -15.18 -5.14 0.46
N TYR A 30 -14.59 -4.03 0.03
CA TYR A 30 -13.65 -3.28 0.84
C TYR A 30 -14.31 -2.74 2.12
N ASP A 31 -15.51 -2.17 2.02
CA ASP A 31 -16.26 -1.62 3.16
C ASP A 31 -16.59 -2.66 4.24
N GLU A 32 -16.82 -3.92 3.84
CA GLU A 32 -17.08 -5.01 4.79
C GLU A 32 -15.83 -5.40 5.57
N TYR A 33 -14.69 -5.52 4.88
CA TYR A 33 -13.42 -5.87 5.50
C TYR A 33 -12.80 -4.71 6.28
N ALA A 34 -12.96 -3.47 5.83
CA ALA A 34 -12.48 -2.27 6.51
C ALA A 34 -13.09 -2.09 7.91
N LYS A 35 -14.22 -2.75 8.23
CA LYS A 35 -14.79 -2.77 9.60
C LYS A 35 -14.00 -3.65 10.57
N LYS A 36 -13.14 -4.54 10.09
CA LYS A 36 -12.40 -5.51 10.91
C LYS A 36 -11.05 -5.00 11.42
N TYR A 37 -10.59 -3.86 10.93
CA TYR A 37 -9.31 -3.26 11.28
C TYR A 37 -9.34 -1.73 11.11
N GLU A 38 -8.42 -1.02 11.76
CA GLU A 38 -8.39 0.44 11.79
C GLU A 38 -7.12 0.94 11.13
N ILE A 39 -7.24 1.80 10.11
CA ILE A 39 -6.09 2.45 9.47
C ILE A 39 -5.84 3.79 10.19
N PRO A 40 -4.73 3.97 10.93
CA PRO A 40 -4.51 5.19 11.72
C PRO A 40 -4.53 6.47 10.89
N GLU A 41 -4.03 6.42 9.65
CA GLU A 41 -4.01 7.54 8.70
C GLU A 41 -5.41 8.01 8.28
N ARG A 42 -6.45 7.19 8.51
CA ARG A 42 -7.85 7.58 8.26
C ARG A 42 -8.57 8.08 9.50
N LEU A 43 -8.11 7.69 10.68
CA LEU A 43 -8.70 8.10 11.96
C LEU A 43 -8.15 9.46 12.42
N THR A 44 -6.92 9.78 12.06
CA THR A 44 -6.21 10.98 12.49
C THR A 44 -5.96 11.92 11.32
N ASN A 45 -5.85 13.22 11.61
CA ASN A 45 -5.47 14.19 10.59
C ASN A 45 -3.94 14.30 10.53
N LEU A 46 -3.39 14.37 9.31
CA LEU A 46 -1.95 14.58 9.10
C LEU A 46 -1.43 15.77 9.91
N ASN A 47 -2.18 16.87 9.96
CA ASN A 47 -1.74 18.08 10.64
C ASN A 47 -1.54 17.84 12.15
N ASP A 48 -2.40 17.04 12.77
CA ASP A 48 -2.32 16.76 14.21
C ASP A 48 -1.20 15.77 14.54
N GLU A 49 -0.92 14.83 13.65
CA GLU A 49 0.25 13.96 13.76
C GLU A 49 1.57 14.74 13.55
N LEU A 50 1.62 15.68 12.60
CA LEU A 50 2.81 16.49 12.34
C LEU A 50 3.13 17.49 13.46
N LYS A 51 2.11 18.00 14.19
CA LYS A 51 2.31 18.87 15.37
C LYS A 51 3.16 18.23 16.46
N LYS A 52 3.19 16.89 16.54
CA LYS A 52 4.01 16.17 17.53
C LYS A 52 5.51 16.33 17.28
N TYR A 53 5.89 16.70 16.06
CA TYR A 53 7.29 16.72 15.61
C TYR A 53 7.76 18.12 15.17
N LEU A 54 6.84 18.98 14.73
CA LEU A 54 7.15 20.27 14.13
C LEU A 54 6.60 21.42 14.99
N SER A 55 7.33 22.54 14.99
CA SER A 55 6.81 23.80 15.53
C SER A 55 5.64 24.33 14.70
N ASP A 56 4.77 25.16 15.28
CA ASP A 56 3.60 25.72 14.59
C ASP A 56 3.95 26.48 13.30
N ALA A 57 5.05 27.24 13.32
CA ALA A 57 5.53 27.99 12.16
C ALA A 57 5.98 27.06 11.02
N GLU A 58 6.72 25.99 11.35
CA GLU A 58 7.14 24.99 10.36
C GLU A 58 5.95 24.21 9.83
N LEU A 59 5.02 23.81 10.69
CA LEU A 59 3.82 23.10 10.28
C LEU A 59 3.02 23.90 9.25
N GLN A 60 2.76 25.19 9.53
CA GLN A 60 2.04 26.05 8.58
C GLN A 60 2.76 26.11 7.22
N TYR A 61 4.08 26.20 7.23
CA TYR A 61 4.88 26.19 6.00
C TYR A 61 4.77 24.85 5.26
N ILE A 62 4.91 23.70 5.94
CA ILE A 62 4.85 22.37 5.33
C ILE A 62 3.46 22.08 4.76
N VAL A 63 2.39 22.40 5.51
CA VAL A 63 1.01 22.17 5.09
C VAL A 63 0.64 22.98 3.85
N SER A 64 1.27 24.14 3.65
CA SER A 64 1.08 24.98 2.46
C SER A 64 1.64 24.37 1.16
N LYS A 65 2.52 23.35 1.25
CA LYS A 65 3.15 22.73 0.08
C LYS A 65 2.33 21.58 -0.48
N LYS A 66 2.46 21.37 -1.79
CA LYS A 66 1.82 20.25 -2.51
C LYS A 66 2.39 18.90 -2.09
N ASN A 67 3.71 18.75 -2.10
CA ASN A 67 4.40 17.54 -1.64
C ASN A 67 5.07 17.83 -0.29
N ARG A 68 4.38 17.45 0.78
CA ARG A 68 4.77 17.73 2.17
C ARG A 68 6.01 16.93 2.57
N ALA A 69 6.06 15.64 2.18
CA ALA A 69 7.20 14.77 2.48
C ALA A 69 8.50 15.28 1.81
N THR A 70 8.44 15.63 0.52
CA THR A 70 9.60 16.21 -0.18
C THR A 70 10.04 17.53 0.45
N GLN A 71 9.10 18.37 0.89
CA GLN A 71 9.46 19.62 1.56
C GLN A 71 10.19 19.37 2.89
N LEU A 72 9.79 18.36 3.67
CA LEU A 72 10.45 17.98 4.92
C LEU A 72 11.88 17.49 4.67
N MET A 73 12.10 16.71 3.60
CA MET A 73 13.46 16.32 3.18
C MET A 73 14.30 17.52 2.75
N ALA A 74 13.73 18.45 1.99
CA ALA A 74 14.42 19.67 1.58
C ALA A 74 14.81 20.54 2.79
N SER A 75 13.94 20.65 3.80
CA SER A 75 14.23 21.37 5.05
C SER A 75 15.36 20.70 5.87
N GLN A 76 15.41 19.37 5.92
CA GLN A 76 16.53 18.64 6.55
C GLN A 76 17.84 18.86 5.78
N SER A 77 17.81 18.80 4.45
CA SER A 77 18.97 19.07 3.61
C SER A 77 19.52 20.49 3.82
N LYS A 78 18.63 21.49 3.94
CA LYS A 78 19.01 22.87 4.24
C LYS A 78 19.70 23.00 5.62
N GLU A 79 19.14 22.39 6.67
CA GLU A 79 19.73 22.41 8.03
C GLU A 79 21.16 21.83 8.03
N LEU A 80 21.36 20.72 7.32
CA LEU A 80 22.67 20.08 7.21
C LEU A 80 23.66 20.90 6.37
N SER A 81 23.19 21.56 5.30
CA SER A 81 24.02 22.46 4.50
C SER A 81 24.49 23.67 5.32
N GLU A 82 23.62 24.20 6.19
CA GLU A 82 23.98 25.27 7.12
C GLU A 82 24.97 24.78 8.19
N ALA A 83 24.82 23.55 8.69
CA ALA A 83 25.78 22.94 9.62
C ALA A 83 27.17 22.75 9.00
N TYR A 84 27.22 22.31 7.74
CA TYR A 84 28.46 22.25 6.98
C TYR A 84 29.08 23.65 6.82
N ALA A 85 28.29 24.66 6.46
CA ALA A 85 28.78 26.03 6.31
C ALA A 85 29.32 26.65 7.62
N ARG A 86 28.82 26.20 8.78
CA ARG A 86 29.34 26.60 10.11
C ARG A 86 30.62 25.85 10.52
N GLY A 87 31.01 24.81 9.78
CA GLY A 87 32.14 23.95 10.12
C GLY A 87 31.82 22.85 11.13
N ASP A 88 30.53 22.59 11.42
CA ASP A 88 30.10 21.52 12.32
C ASP A 88 30.33 20.13 11.71
N LEU A 89 30.48 20.06 10.38
CA LEU A 89 30.68 18.84 9.60
C LEU A 89 31.91 18.99 8.71
N ASN A 90 32.73 17.94 8.63
CA ASN A 90 33.82 17.88 7.65
C ASN A 90 33.31 17.37 6.28
N ASP A 91 34.14 17.54 5.23
CA ASP A 91 33.78 17.17 3.85
C ASP A 91 33.37 15.70 3.70
N PHE A 92 34.03 14.80 4.44
CA PHE A 92 33.74 13.37 4.40
C PHE A 92 32.36 13.08 5.02
N GLN A 93 32.08 13.61 6.22
CA GLN A 93 30.79 13.48 6.91
C GLN A 93 29.66 14.08 6.08
N TRP A 94 29.85 15.29 5.55
CA TRP A 94 28.89 15.95 4.68
C TRP A 94 28.55 15.09 3.46
N THR A 95 29.57 14.54 2.79
CA THR A 95 29.38 13.68 1.63
C THR A 95 28.56 12.42 1.97
N GLN A 96 28.89 11.75 3.09
CA GLN A 96 28.17 10.55 3.52
C GLN A 96 26.70 10.85 3.87
N ILE A 97 26.45 11.92 4.63
CA ILE A 97 25.08 12.30 5.01
C ILE A 97 24.27 12.71 3.77
N ASN A 98 24.85 13.52 2.88
CA ASN A 98 24.18 13.97 1.67
C ASN A 98 23.81 12.79 0.75
N GLN A 99 24.69 11.78 0.62
CA GLN A 99 24.38 10.55 -0.12
C GLN A 99 23.15 9.83 0.45
N GLN A 100 23.02 9.78 1.77
CA GLN A 100 21.84 9.16 2.41
C GLN A 100 20.57 9.97 2.19
N LEU A 101 20.62 11.31 2.23
CA LEU A 101 19.48 12.16 1.90
C LEU A 101 19.00 11.97 0.45
N VAL A 102 19.95 11.88 -0.49
CA VAL A 102 19.65 11.60 -1.90
C VAL A 102 18.96 10.24 -2.02
N LYS A 103 19.47 9.22 -1.32
CA LYS A 103 18.87 7.89 -1.30
C LYS A 103 17.43 7.90 -0.78
N PHE A 104 17.16 8.56 0.35
CA PHE A 104 15.81 8.70 0.89
C PHE A 104 14.86 9.41 -0.10
N THR A 105 15.35 10.43 -0.80
CA THR A 105 14.55 11.15 -1.80
C THR A 105 14.25 10.29 -3.03
N ASP A 106 15.22 9.49 -3.49
CA ASP A 106 15.01 8.55 -4.60
C ASP A 106 14.03 7.43 -4.23
N ASP A 107 14.15 6.87 -3.03
CA ASP A 107 13.25 5.82 -2.54
C ASP A 107 11.82 6.35 -2.30
N GLN A 108 11.68 7.58 -1.79
CA GLN A 108 10.40 8.29 -1.75
C GLN A 108 9.81 8.41 -3.16
N GLY A 109 10.59 8.85 -4.14
CA GLY A 109 10.15 8.98 -5.53
C GLY A 109 9.75 7.63 -6.16
N LYS A 110 10.41 6.53 -5.80
CA LYS A 110 10.00 5.16 -6.20
C LYS A 110 8.63 4.80 -5.60
N ALA A 111 8.43 5.02 -4.30
CA ALA A 111 7.16 4.73 -3.64
C ALA A 111 6.01 5.58 -4.22
N GLU A 112 6.25 6.88 -4.46
CA GLU A 112 5.31 7.77 -5.11
C GLU A 112 4.98 7.32 -6.55
N ARG A 113 5.96 6.81 -7.30
CA ARG A 113 5.70 6.27 -8.65
C ARG A 113 4.81 5.04 -8.62
N ILE A 114 5.08 4.10 -7.70
CA ILE A 114 4.24 2.90 -7.51
C ILE A 114 2.80 3.31 -7.19
N LYS A 115 2.61 4.30 -6.31
CA LYS A 115 1.28 4.80 -5.94
C LYS A 115 0.57 5.54 -7.08
N ASN A 116 1.28 6.38 -7.82
CA ASN A 116 0.66 7.33 -8.77
C ASN A 116 0.56 6.80 -10.21
N PHE A 117 1.33 5.77 -10.57
CA PHE A 117 1.34 5.19 -11.92
C PHE A 117 0.99 3.70 -11.86
N PRO A 118 -0.32 3.38 -11.73
CA PRO A 118 -0.78 1.99 -11.81
C PRO A 118 -0.53 1.43 -13.22
N TYR A 119 -0.62 0.11 -13.35
CA TYR A 119 -0.61 -0.53 -14.66
C TYR A 119 -1.66 0.12 -15.61
N PRO A 120 -1.36 0.25 -16.91
CA PRO A 120 -2.27 0.94 -17.82
C PRO A 120 -3.65 0.28 -17.81
N ARG A 121 -4.70 1.07 -17.56
CA ARG A 121 -6.08 0.59 -17.36
C ARG A 121 -6.57 -0.34 -18.47
N ASN A 122 -6.17 -0.08 -19.72
CA ASN A 122 -6.54 -0.92 -20.85
C ASN A 122 -6.12 -2.39 -20.64
N PHE A 123 -4.96 -2.66 -20.04
CA PHE A 123 -4.52 -4.03 -19.77
C PHE A 123 -5.36 -4.72 -18.70
N SER A 124 -5.66 -4.02 -17.60
CA SER A 124 -6.53 -4.57 -16.54
C SER A 124 -7.95 -4.81 -17.05
N SER A 125 -8.59 -3.81 -17.67
CA SER A 125 -9.98 -3.94 -18.13
C SER A 125 -10.16 -5.00 -19.22
N ILE A 126 -9.23 -5.09 -20.18
CA ILE A 126 -9.30 -6.13 -21.23
C ILE A 126 -9.20 -7.52 -20.61
N THR A 127 -8.31 -7.71 -19.62
CA THR A 127 -8.14 -8.99 -18.94
C THR A 127 -9.43 -9.41 -18.22
N THR A 128 -10.05 -8.49 -17.48
CA THR A 128 -11.34 -8.74 -16.82
C THR A 128 -12.44 -9.08 -17.82
N TYR A 129 -12.55 -8.35 -18.94
CA TYR A 129 -13.56 -8.67 -19.96
C TYR A 129 -13.35 -10.03 -20.61
N LEU A 130 -12.10 -10.38 -20.94
CA LEU A 130 -11.77 -11.70 -21.50
C LEU A 130 -12.07 -12.81 -20.50
N LEU A 131 -11.80 -12.59 -19.22
CA LEU A 131 -12.09 -13.53 -18.15
C LEU A 131 -13.60 -13.73 -17.96
N LEU A 132 -14.39 -12.65 -18.00
CA LEU A 132 -15.85 -12.73 -17.95
C LEU A 132 -16.42 -13.50 -19.15
N LEU A 133 -15.91 -13.25 -20.36
CA LEU A 133 -16.29 -14.01 -21.55
C LEU A 133 -15.90 -15.49 -21.41
N PHE A 134 -14.70 -15.78 -20.92
CA PHE A 134 -14.24 -17.15 -20.70
C PHE A 134 -15.17 -17.88 -19.71
N ILE A 135 -15.44 -17.28 -18.56
CA ILE A 135 -16.35 -17.83 -17.53
C ILE A 135 -17.76 -18.07 -18.10
N LEU A 136 -18.26 -17.15 -18.94
CA LEU A 136 -19.56 -17.30 -19.58
C LEU A 136 -19.61 -18.49 -20.55
N PHE A 137 -18.52 -18.76 -21.27
CA PHE A 137 -18.47 -19.81 -22.29
C PHE A 137 -18.04 -21.20 -21.78
N VAL A 138 -17.31 -21.27 -20.65
CA VAL A 138 -16.87 -22.53 -20.02
C VAL A 138 -17.99 -23.56 -19.87
N PRO A 139 -19.20 -23.23 -19.35
CA PRO A 139 -20.27 -24.20 -19.21
C PRO A 139 -20.69 -24.84 -20.53
N PHE A 140 -20.64 -24.09 -21.63
CA PHE A 140 -21.01 -24.59 -22.95
C PHE A 140 -19.92 -25.50 -23.55
N GLY A 141 -18.65 -25.21 -23.25
CA GLY A 141 -17.53 -26.04 -23.68
C GLY A 141 -17.48 -27.40 -22.99
N LEU A 142 -17.89 -27.47 -21.71
CA LEU A 142 -17.86 -28.68 -20.91
C LEU A 142 -19.05 -29.63 -21.15
N LEU A 143 -20.16 -29.14 -21.73
CA LEU A 143 -21.38 -29.93 -21.93
C LEU A 143 -21.13 -31.27 -22.65
N LYS A 144 -20.47 -31.24 -23.81
CA LYS A 144 -20.25 -32.45 -24.61
C LYS A 144 -19.30 -33.45 -23.96
N GLU A 145 -18.28 -32.96 -23.26
CA GLU A 145 -17.28 -33.82 -22.63
C GLU A 145 -17.85 -34.50 -21.37
N LEU A 146 -18.71 -33.81 -20.63
CA LEU A 146 -19.40 -34.39 -19.48
C LEU A 146 -20.52 -35.37 -19.87
N ASP A 147 -21.20 -35.12 -20.99
CA ASP A 147 -22.20 -36.05 -21.55
C ASP A 147 -21.55 -37.39 -21.94
N LYS A 148 -20.47 -37.33 -22.73
CA LYS A 148 -19.66 -38.49 -23.13
C LYS A 148 -19.15 -39.31 -21.95
N LEU A 149 -18.82 -38.66 -20.84
CA LEU A 149 -18.32 -39.32 -19.62
C LEU A 149 -19.35 -40.26 -18.99
N GLY A 150 -20.65 -40.02 -19.26
CA GLY A 150 -21.74 -40.87 -18.80
C GLY A 150 -22.11 -41.99 -19.77
N GLU A 151 -21.74 -41.88 -21.05
CA GLU A 151 -22.08 -42.86 -22.08
C GLU A 151 -21.56 -44.26 -21.72
N GLY A 152 -22.46 -45.24 -21.65
CA GLY A 152 -22.11 -46.64 -21.33
C GLY A 152 -21.87 -46.92 -19.84
N THR A 153 -22.19 -45.97 -18.95
CA THR A 153 -22.11 -46.15 -17.48
C THR A 153 -23.50 -46.10 -16.84
N ALA A 154 -23.62 -46.52 -15.56
CA ALA A 154 -24.86 -46.42 -14.80
C ALA A 154 -25.33 -44.97 -14.51
N LEU A 155 -24.53 -43.97 -14.91
CA LEU A 155 -24.75 -42.54 -14.70
C LEU A 155 -25.09 -41.80 -16.01
N GLU A 156 -25.41 -42.53 -17.08
CA GLU A 156 -25.83 -41.96 -18.36
C GLU A 156 -26.98 -40.95 -18.17
N GLY A 157 -26.82 -39.75 -18.74
CA GLY A 157 -27.73 -38.62 -18.56
C GLY A 157 -27.63 -37.87 -17.22
N TRP A 158 -27.06 -38.47 -16.17
CA TRP A 158 -26.80 -37.79 -14.89
C TRP A 158 -25.48 -37.00 -14.89
N THR A 159 -24.50 -37.40 -15.70
CA THR A 159 -23.19 -36.72 -15.81
C THR A 159 -23.30 -35.29 -16.34
N LEU A 160 -24.34 -34.96 -17.11
CA LEU A 160 -24.65 -33.59 -17.53
C LEU A 160 -24.83 -32.62 -16.35
N TRP A 161 -25.38 -33.10 -15.23
CA TRP A 161 -25.57 -32.28 -14.03
C TRP A 161 -24.25 -31.91 -13.35
N PHE A 162 -23.16 -32.65 -13.59
CA PHE A 162 -21.83 -32.26 -13.13
C PHE A 162 -21.32 -30.99 -13.80
N ASN A 163 -21.93 -30.55 -14.90
CA ASN A 163 -21.54 -29.30 -15.54
C ASN A 163 -21.71 -28.09 -14.60
N ILE A 164 -22.73 -28.11 -13.75
CA ILE A 164 -23.02 -27.02 -12.80
C ILE A 164 -21.88 -26.86 -11.78
N PRO A 165 -21.53 -27.88 -10.95
CA PRO A 165 -20.46 -27.73 -9.96
C PRO A 165 -19.08 -27.53 -10.59
N PHE A 166 -18.79 -28.18 -11.73
CA PHE A 166 -17.48 -27.99 -12.40
C PHE A 166 -17.34 -26.58 -12.98
N SER A 167 -18.36 -26.08 -13.68
CA SER A 167 -18.34 -24.72 -14.20
C SER A 167 -18.26 -23.68 -13.10
N LEU A 168 -18.99 -23.89 -11.99
CA LEU A 168 -18.91 -23.02 -10.82
C LEU A 168 -17.50 -23.00 -10.21
N MET A 169 -16.86 -24.17 -10.10
CA MET A 169 -15.50 -24.29 -9.58
C MET A 169 -14.48 -23.57 -10.47
N VAL A 170 -14.55 -23.77 -11.79
CA VAL A 170 -13.68 -23.08 -12.75
C VAL A 170 -13.90 -21.56 -12.66
N THR A 171 -15.17 -21.14 -12.65
CA THR A 171 -15.56 -19.73 -12.49
C THR A 171 -14.94 -19.14 -11.23
N TRP A 172 -15.10 -19.82 -10.09
CA TRP A 172 -14.56 -19.38 -8.82
C TRP A 172 -13.03 -19.28 -8.85
N CYS A 173 -12.33 -20.26 -9.42
CA CYS A 173 -10.87 -20.24 -9.54
C CYS A 173 -10.37 -19.03 -10.35
N PHE A 174 -10.92 -18.81 -11.55
CA PHE A 174 -10.48 -17.70 -12.40
C PHE A 174 -10.88 -16.34 -11.84
N HIS A 175 -12.10 -16.21 -11.32
CA HIS A 175 -12.53 -14.97 -10.68
C HIS A 175 -11.68 -14.61 -9.46
N THR A 176 -11.36 -15.60 -8.62
CA THR A 176 -10.48 -15.40 -7.46
C THR A 176 -9.08 -14.98 -7.90
N LEU A 177 -8.53 -15.59 -8.96
CA LEU A 177 -7.22 -15.22 -9.51
C LEU A 177 -7.20 -13.75 -9.97
N ASP A 178 -8.24 -13.29 -10.67
CA ASP A 178 -8.37 -11.91 -11.12
C ASP A 178 -8.42 -10.94 -9.92
N SER A 179 -9.27 -11.23 -8.93
CA SER A 179 -9.40 -10.40 -7.72
C SER A 179 -8.12 -10.31 -6.89
N VAL A 180 -7.37 -11.42 -6.75
CA VAL A 180 -6.07 -11.42 -6.06
C VAL A 180 -5.03 -10.62 -6.85
N GLY A 181 -5.06 -10.74 -8.18
CA GLY A 181 -4.22 -9.95 -9.08
C GLY A 181 -4.45 -8.45 -8.91
N GLU A 182 -5.71 -8.02 -8.96
CA GLU A 182 -6.08 -6.61 -8.77
C GLU A 182 -5.67 -6.07 -7.39
N ALA A 183 -5.91 -6.84 -6.31
CA ALA A 183 -5.50 -6.45 -4.96
C ALA A 183 -3.98 -6.30 -4.83
N SER A 184 -3.20 -7.08 -5.59
CA SER A 184 -1.74 -7.05 -5.53
C SER A 184 -1.11 -5.87 -6.29
N VAL A 185 -1.88 -5.15 -7.12
CA VAL A 185 -1.38 -4.01 -7.91
C VAL A 185 -1.23 -2.74 -7.07
N ASN A 186 -2.02 -2.58 -6.01
CA ASN A 186 -2.05 -1.35 -5.19
C ASN A 186 -1.60 -1.63 -3.74
N PRO A 187 -0.27 -1.63 -3.46
CA PRO A 187 0.27 -2.13 -2.19
C PRO A 187 0.10 -1.18 -0.98
N PHE A 188 -0.53 -0.03 -1.16
CA PHE A 188 -0.60 1.03 -0.16
C PHE A 188 -2.05 1.41 0.20
N GLU A 189 -3.05 0.64 -0.18
CA GLU A 189 -4.47 0.98 0.07
C GLU A 189 -4.89 0.84 1.53
N GLY A 190 -4.15 0.05 2.30
CA GLY A 190 -4.44 -0.32 3.68
C GLY A 190 -5.30 -1.57 3.78
N SER A 191 -5.32 -2.39 2.73
CA SER A 191 -5.90 -3.74 2.75
C SER A 191 -5.09 -4.66 3.67
N PRO A 192 -5.67 -5.75 4.20
CA PRO A 192 -4.95 -6.69 5.06
C PRO A 192 -3.74 -7.37 4.42
N ASN A 193 -3.72 -7.41 3.08
CA ASN A 193 -2.65 -8.02 2.29
C ASN A 193 -1.64 -6.98 1.78
N ASP A 194 -1.81 -5.71 2.13
CA ASP A 194 -0.93 -4.64 1.70
C ASP A 194 0.33 -4.57 2.55
N VAL A 195 1.28 -3.74 2.10
CA VAL A 195 2.48 -3.47 2.86
C VAL A 195 2.09 -2.70 4.14
N PRO A 196 2.54 -3.15 5.34
CA PRO A 196 2.22 -2.52 6.61
C PRO A 196 3.08 -1.27 6.87
N ILE A 197 2.91 -0.25 6.03
CA ILE A 197 3.72 0.98 6.07
C ILE A 197 3.56 1.76 7.38
N THR A 198 2.43 1.58 8.07
CA THR A 198 2.17 2.21 9.38
C THR A 198 3.08 1.60 10.44
N GLN A 199 3.08 0.26 10.53
CA GLN A 199 3.92 -0.48 11.45
C GLN A 199 5.40 -0.27 11.12
N ILE A 200 5.79 -0.36 9.85
CA ILE A 200 7.19 -0.11 9.44
C ILE A 200 7.63 1.29 9.87
N SER A 201 6.81 2.32 9.60
CA SER A 201 7.11 3.68 10.03
C SER A 201 7.22 3.80 11.55
N ARG A 202 6.35 3.13 12.32
CA ARG A 202 6.38 3.15 13.78
C ARG A 202 7.60 2.42 14.34
N THR A 203 7.97 1.27 13.77
CA THR A 203 9.17 0.53 14.17
C THR A 203 10.42 1.36 13.93
N ILE A 204 10.56 1.99 12.75
CA ILE A 204 11.68 2.89 12.46
C ILE A 204 11.72 4.05 13.47
N GLU A 205 10.58 4.64 13.81
CA GLU A 205 10.51 5.71 14.82
C GLU A 205 10.97 5.21 16.21
N ILE A 206 10.50 4.05 16.65
CA ILE A 206 10.90 3.45 17.93
C ILE A 206 12.40 3.19 17.95
N ASP A 207 12.92 2.48 16.95
CA ASP A 207 14.34 2.11 16.87
C ASP A 207 15.24 3.35 16.88
N MET A 208 14.86 4.40 16.14
CA MET A 208 15.62 5.64 16.11
C MET A 208 15.57 6.41 17.44
N ARG A 209 14.45 6.40 18.15
CA ARG A 209 14.33 7.06 19.47
C ARG A 209 15.08 6.28 20.55
N ASP A 210 15.06 4.96 20.48
CA ASP A 210 15.83 4.07 21.36
C ASP A 210 17.34 4.27 21.16
N MET A 211 17.80 4.43 19.90
CA MET A 211 19.19 4.82 19.59
C MET A 211 19.60 6.19 20.16
N LEU A 212 18.64 7.04 20.53
CA LEU A 212 18.87 8.35 21.14
C LEU A 212 18.69 8.34 22.66
N ASP A 213 18.52 7.15 23.27
CA ASP A 213 18.25 6.96 24.70
C ASP A 213 16.99 7.72 25.19
N GLU A 214 16.00 7.90 24.31
CA GLU A 214 14.72 8.51 24.69
C GLU A 214 13.88 7.54 25.54
N SER A 215 13.30 8.04 26.64
CA SER A 215 12.47 7.23 27.55
C SER A 215 11.00 7.12 27.13
N ASP A 216 10.51 8.08 26.35
CA ASP A 216 9.13 8.12 25.86
C ASP A 216 9.05 7.51 24.45
N LEU A 217 9.15 6.17 24.39
CA LEU A 217 9.02 5.42 23.16
C LEU A 217 7.54 5.24 22.81
N PRO A 218 7.12 5.58 21.57
CA PRO A 218 5.74 5.36 21.17
C PRO A 218 5.44 3.86 21.16
N PRO A 219 4.21 3.44 21.51
CA PRO A 219 3.88 2.02 21.56
C PRO A 219 3.99 1.39 20.17
N ALA A 220 4.53 0.17 20.12
CA ALA A 220 4.54 -0.65 18.91
C ALA A 220 3.11 -0.95 18.45
N ILE A 221 2.89 -0.92 17.14
CA ILE A 221 1.60 -1.29 16.56
C ILE A 221 1.52 -2.82 16.53
N ALA A 222 0.76 -3.37 17.49
CA ALA A 222 0.46 -4.78 17.53
C ALA A 222 -0.56 -5.16 16.43
N PRO A 223 -0.44 -6.35 15.83
CA PRO A 223 -1.41 -6.83 14.86
C PRO A 223 -2.79 -6.96 15.52
N LYS A 224 -3.83 -6.39 14.90
CA LYS A 224 -5.23 -6.62 15.29
C LYS A 224 -5.80 -7.68 14.33
N ASN A 225 -6.39 -8.74 14.85
CA ASN A 225 -7.01 -9.81 14.06
C ASN A 225 -6.06 -10.50 13.04
N ASN A 226 -4.78 -10.69 13.39
CA ASN A 226 -3.71 -11.20 12.52
C ASN A 226 -3.42 -10.31 11.29
N ILE A 227 -3.87 -9.06 11.30
CA ILE A 227 -3.63 -8.08 10.24
C ILE A 227 -2.59 -7.09 10.73
N VAL A 228 -1.59 -6.85 9.89
CA VAL A 228 -0.51 -5.89 10.11
C VAL A 228 -0.75 -4.72 9.16
N LEU A 229 -0.69 -3.48 9.65
CA LEU A 229 -1.05 -2.25 8.91
C LEU A 229 0.10 -1.25 8.80
#